data_AF-A0AAD5FFN9-F1
#
_entry.id   AF-A0AAD5FFN9-F1
#
_cell.length_a   1.000
_cell.length_b   1.000
_cell.length_c   1.000
_cell.angle_alpha   90.00
_cell.angle_beta   90.00
_cell.angle_gamma   90.00
#
_symmetry.space_group_name_H-M   'P 1'
#
loop_
_entity.id
_entity.type
_entity.pdbx_description
1 polymer ?
#
loop_
_entity_poly.entity_id
_entity_poly.type
_entity_poly.pdbx_seq_one_letter_code
_entity_poly.pdbx_strand_id
1 'polypeptide(L)'
;MPLVASGPLQVELRLGKSHCAVKGCAEEQVAYNSYYSVADYPVTKILREPVYVEVHILGRTDPNIVLVLNGCWATASPNPYSSRQWDLLVNGCPYTDDRYLTKLVPVNGTSGLAYPTHYRRFVFKMFTFVDETAKAPLHETIYIHCSTAVCLPSAQDSCEPQCFRRRREAASEEGPSRTSVVSSGEVIFTRVR
;
A
#
# COMPACT_ATOMS: atom_id res chain seq x y z
N MET A 1 0.10 -12.42 -27.04
CA MET A 1 -0.96 -11.42 -27.30
C MET A 1 -1.42 -10.87 -25.95
N PRO A 2 -1.48 -9.55 -25.73
CA PRO A 2 -2.00 -8.99 -24.49
C PRO A 2 -3.48 -9.36 -24.37
N LEU A 3 -3.87 -9.92 -23.23
CA LEU A 3 -5.27 -10.21 -22.93
C LEU A 3 -5.90 -8.91 -22.45
N VAL A 4 -6.60 -8.21 -23.36
CA VAL A 4 -7.58 -7.20 -22.97
C VAL A 4 -8.78 -7.94 -22.38
N ALA A 5 -8.68 -8.36 -21.12
CA ALA A 5 -9.77 -9.07 -20.49
C ALA A 5 -11.01 -8.15 -20.39
N SER A 6 -12.18 -8.61 -20.81
CA SER A 6 -13.42 -7.90 -20.50
C SER A 6 -13.81 -8.23 -19.06
N GLY A 7 -14.11 -7.23 -18.22
CA GLY A 7 -14.51 -7.44 -16.84
C GLY A 7 -13.99 -6.39 -15.85
N PRO A 8 -14.51 -6.35 -14.61
CA PRO A 8 -14.04 -5.44 -13.57
C PRO A 8 -12.55 -5.66 -13.28
N LEU A 9 -11.84 -4.57 -12.95
CA LEU A 9 -10.45 -4.63 -12.55
C LEU A 9 -10.35 -5.39 -11.21
N GLN A 10 -9.62 -6.51 -11.21
CA GLN A 10 -9.29 -7.23 -9.99
C GLN A 10 -7.93 -6.74 -9.49
N VAL A 11 -7.88 -6.37 -8.21
CA VAL A 11 -6.68 -5.86 -7.54
C VAL A 11 -6.54 -6.61 -6.22
N GLU A 12 -5.32 -6.95 -5.87
CA GLU A 12 -4.99 -7.58 -4.59
C GLU A 12 -3.99 -6.73 -3.83
N LEU A 13 -4.20 -6.62 -2.50
CA LEU A 13 -3.23 -6.09 -1.55
C LEU A 13 -2.66 -7.26 -0.75
N ARG A 14 -1.33 -7.38 -0.73
CA ARG A 14 -0.60 -8.41 0.03
C ARG A 14 0.55 -7.83 0.82
N LEU A 15 0.87 -8.48 1.92
CA LEU A 15 1.94 -8.08 2.84
C LEU A 15 3.18 -8.96 2.61
N GLY A 16 4.35 -8.32 2.58
CA GLY A 16 5.65 -8.98 2.38
C GLY A 16 6.26 -9.52 3.68
N LYS A 17 6.90 -10.69 3.62
CA LYS A 17 7.63 -11.36 4.69
C LYS A 17 9.09 -10.91 4.69
N SER A 18 9.50 -10.11 5.67
CA SER A 18 10.90 -9.72 5.86
C SER A 18 11.55 -10.59 6.95
N HIS A 19 11.95 -11.81 6.60
CA HIS A 19 12.80 -12.62 7.48
C HIS A 19 14.19 -12.79 6.86
N CYS A 20 15.12 -11.95 7.30
CA CYS A 20 16.53 -12.05 6.91
C CYS A 20 17.31 -12.80 8.00
N ALA A 21 17.70 -14.05 7.71
CA ALA A 21 18.53 -14.85 8.60
C ALA A 21 20.04 -14.58 8.46
N VAL A 22 20.44 -13.84 7.41
CA VAL A 22 21.85 -13.67 7.02
C VAL A 22 22.28 -12.21 7.12
N LYS A 23 23.49 -11.98 7.63
CA LYS A 23 24.11 -10.65 7.73
C LYS A 23 24.34 -10.07 6.33
N GLY A 24 23.84 -8.86 6.07
CA GLY A 24 23.95 -8.19 4.75
C GLY A 24 22.79 -8.46 3.78
N CYS A 25 21.74 -9.14 4.24
CA CYS A 25 20.51 -9.36 3.49
C CYS A 25 19.75 -8.04 3.26
N ALA A 26 19.30 -7.80 2.02
CA ALA A 26 18.44 -6.68 1.69
C ALA A 26 16.99 -7.03 2.05
N GLU A 27 16.58 -6.70 3.29
CA GLU A 27 15.23 -7.01 3.83
C GLU A 27 14.09 -6.61 2.89
N GLU A 28 14.19 -5.43 2.27
CA GLU A 28 13.20 -4.93 1.32
C GLU A 28 13.06 -5.85 0.10
N GLN A 29 14.17 -6.31 -0.48
CA GLN A 29 14.15 -7.21 -1.64
C GLN A 29 13.56 -8.58 -1.27
N VAL A 30 13.88 -9.08 -0.07
CA VAL A 30 13.31 -10.35 0.42
C VAL A 30 11.81 -10.22 0.65
N ALA A 31 11.37 -9.11 1.25
CA ALA A 31 9.96 -8.88 1.55
C ALA A 31 9.08 -8.81 0.31
N TYR A 32 9.59 -8.24 -0.79
CA TYR A 32 8.84 -8.19 -2.05
C TYR A 32 9.02 -9.43 -2.95
N ASN A 33 9.71 -10.46 -2.46
CA ASN A 33 9.83 -11.76 -3.10
C ASN A 33 9.21 -12.89 -2.27
N SER A 34 8.68 -12.60 -1.08
CA SER A 34 8.03 -13.56 -0.20
C SER A 34 6.83 -12.89 0.48
N TYR A 35 5.62 -13.45 0.33
CA TYR A 35 4.38 -12.82 0.79
C TYR A 35 3.65 -13.68 1.82
N TYR A 36 2.93 -13.03 2.73
CA TYR A 36 1.97 -13.68 3.64
C TYR A 36 0.78 -14.23 2.85
N SER A 37 0.44 -15.49 3.14
CA SER A 37 -0.76 -16.17 2.65
C SER A 37 -1.90 -16.05 3.67
N VAL A 38 -3.11 -16.44 3.26
CA VAL A 38 -4.29 -16.43 4.15
C VAL A 38 -4.05 -17.23 5.45
N ALA A 39 -3.27 -18.30 5.39
CA ALA A 39 -2.96 -19.15 6.55
C ALA A 39 -1.93 -18.53 7.52
N ASP A 40 -1.19 -17.51 7.09
CA ASP A 40 -0.19 -16.84 7.94
C ASP A 40 -0.80 -15.71 8.81
N TYR A 41 -2.06 -15.34 8.57
CA TYR A 41 -2.74 -14.30 9.35
C TYR A 41 -3.28 -14.87 10.69
N PRO A 42 -3.30 -14.06 11.77
CA PRO A 42 -2.88 -12.64 11.81
C PRO A 42 -1.36 -12.44 11.83
N VAL A 43 -0.88 -11.45 11.08
CA VAL A 43 0.56 -11.10 11.04
C VAL A 43 0.91 -10.29 12.28
N THR A 44 1.90 -10.73 13.04
CA THR A 44 2.33 -10.01 14.25
C THR A 44 3.50 -9.08 13.94
N LYS A 45 3.45 -7.84 14.44
CA LYS A 45 4.50 -6.82 14.31
C LYS A 45 4.74 -6.10 15.63
N ILE A 46 5.98 -5.68 15.88
CA ILE A 46 6.33 -4.80 17.00
C ILE A 46 6.44 -3.34 16.56
N LEU A 47 6.48 -2.40 17.50
CA LEU A 47 6.49 -0.97 17.18
C LEU A 47 7.70 -0.64 16.30
N ARG A 48 7.45 0.14 15.26
CA ARG A 48 8.42 0.59 14.27
C ARG A 48 9.00 -0.49 13.36
N GLU A 49 8.62 -1.76 13.52
CA GLU A 49 8.99 -2.82 12.60
C GLU A 49 8.41 -2.51 11.21
N PRO A 50 9.17 -2.71 10.12
CA PRO A 50 8.66 -2.44 8.77
C PRO A 50 7.52 -3.39 8.39
N VAL A 51 6.50 -2.82 7.76
CA VAL A 51 5.40 -3.51 7.11
C VAL A 51 5.48 -3.21 5.62
N TYR A 52 5.85 -4.22 4.85
CA TYR A 52 6.01 -4.13 3.40
C TYR A 52 4.68 -4.44 2.72
N VAL A 53 4.18 -3.51 1.91
CA VAL A 53 2.87 -3.61 1.27
C VAL A 53 3.06 -3.60 -0.24
N GLU A 54 2.43 -4.56 -0.93
CA GLU A 54 2.32 -4.57 -2.37
C GLU A 54 0.85 -4.62 -2.78
N VAL A 55 0.48 -3.74 -3.69
CA VAL A 55 -0.83 -3.73 -4.36
C VAL A 55 -0.59 -4.00 -5.83
N HIS A 56 -1.34 -4.93 -6.42
CA HIS A 56 -1.15 -5.27 -7.82
C HIS A 56 -2.42 -5.73 -8.54
N ILE A 57 -2.41 -5.57 -9.85
CA ILE A 57 -3.51 -5.97 -10.73
C ILE A 57 -3.44 -7.48 -10.99
N LEU A 58 -4.60 -8.15 -10.91
CA LEU A 58 -4.75 -9.56 -11.21
C LEU A 58 -5.36 -9.79 -12.61
N GLY A 59 -4.89 -10.83 -13.30
CA GLY A 59 -5.49 -11.30 -14.54
C GLY A 59 -5.38 -10.34 -15.74
N ARG A 60 -4.49 -9.33 -15.67
CA ARG A 60 -4.22 -8.38 -16.75
C ARG A 60 -2.79 -8.50 -17.25
N THR A 61 -2.63 -8.35 -18.56
CA THR A 61 -1.32 -8.39 -19.24
C THR A 61 -1.16 -7.25 -20.25
N ASP A 62 -1.97 -6.19 -20.11
CA ASP A 62 -1.87 -5.00 -20.94
C ASP A 62 -0.72 -4.11 -20.43
N PRO A 63 0.37 -3.91 -21.19
CA PRO A 63 1.49 -3.07 -20.74
C PRO A 63 1.15 -1.57 -20.69
N ASN A 64 0.04 -1.14 -21.28
CA ASN A 64 -0.33 0.27 -21.36
C ASN A 64 -1.09 0.77 -20.13
N ILE A 65 -1.55 -0.13 -19.26
CA ILE A 65 -2.22 0.29 -18.01
C ILE A 65 -1.21 0.48 -16.88
N VAL A 66 -1.50 1.47 -16.03
CA VAL A 66 -0.72 1.77 -14.84
C VAL A 66 -1.65 1.71 -13.63
N LEU A 67 -1.28 0.93 -12.62
CA LEU A 67 -1.95 0.92 -11.32
C LEU A 67 -1.65 2.22 -10.58
N VAL A 68 -2.67 2.90 -10.09
CA VAL A 68 -2.54 4.11 -9.26
C VAL A 68 -3.15 3.84 -7.89
N LEU A 69 -2.47 4.29 -6.83
CA LEU A 69 -2.99 4.31 -5.47
C LEU A 69 -3.42 5.74 -5.16
N ASN A 70 -4.73 5.99 -5.12
CA ASN A 70 -5.25 7.34 -4.80
C ASN A 70 -4.98 7.68 -3.33
N GLY A 71 -5.13 6.69 -2.44
CA GLY A 71 -4.80 6.82 -1.04
C GLY A 71 -4.73 5.46 -0.38
N CYS A 72 -3.94 5.37 0.70
CA CYS A 72 -3.87 4.19 1.55
C CYS A 72 -3.91 4.64 3.00
N TRP A 73 -4.64 3.92 3.82
CA TRP A 73 -4.84 4.24 5.23
C TRP A 73 -4.96 2.95 6.04
N ALA A 74 -4.78 3.09 7.34
CA ALA A 74 -4.94 2.00 8.28
C ALA A 74 -6.10 2.28 9.23
N THR A 75 -6.76 1.21 9.70
CA THR A 75 -7.88 1.27 10.64
C THR A 75 -7.72 0.23 11.74
N ALA A 76 -8.47 0.41 12.83
CA ALA A 76 -8.55 -0.52 13.96
C ALA A 76 -9.62 -1.63 13.77
N SER A 77 -10.23 -1.74 12.58
CA SER A 77 -11.31 -2.70 12.32
C SER A 77 -11.29 -3.11 10.84
N PRO A 78 -11.87 -4.26 10.45
CA PRO A 78 -11.88 -4.65 9.03
C PRO A 78 -12.69 -3.70 8.13
N ASN A 79 -13.47 -2.78 8.70
CA ASN A 79 -14.22 -1.78 7.94
C ASN A 79 -13.29 -0.62 7.49
N PRO A 80 -13.05 -0.45 6.18
CA PRO A 80 -12.22 0.64 5.65
C PRO A 80 -12.76 2.03 5.99
N TYR A 81 -14.05 2.17 6.28
CA TYR A 81 -14.69 3.46 6.56
C TYR A 81 -14.92 3.72 8.06
N SER A 82 -14.23 2.99 8.94
CA SER A 82 -14.32 3.22 10.39
C SER A 82 -13.77 4.61 10.77
N SER A 83 -14.19 5.16 11.91
CA SER A 83 -13.86 6.54 12.29
C SER A 83 -12.39 6.76 12.70
N ARG A 84 -11.70 5.72 13.15
CA ARG A 84 -10.26 5.77 13.45
C ARG A 84 -9.47 5.34 12.22
N GLN A 85 -8.98 6.32 11.48
CA GLN A 85 -8.14 6.13 10.30
C GLN A 85 -6.78 6.78 10.52
N TRP A 86 -5.75 6.20 9.94
CA TRP A 86 -4.41 6.79 9.86
C TRP A 86 -3.93 6.75 8.42
N ASP A 87 -3.69 7.91 7.83
CA ASP A 87 -3.23 8.00 6.45
C ASP A 87 -1.77 7.53 6.31
N LEU A 88 -1.54 6.68 5.31
CA LEU A 88 -0.22 6.19 4.90
C LEU A 88 0.19 6.87 3.60
N LEU A 89 -0.73 6.91 2.62
CA LEU A 89 -0.57 7.60 1.34
C LEU A 89 -1.77 8.52 1.08
N VAL A 90 -1.51 9.75 0.66
CA VAL A 90 -2.51 10.74 0.24
C VAL A 90 -2.19 11.21 -1.19
N ASN A 91 -3.13 11.07 -2.12
CA ASN A 91 -2.94 11.33 -3.55
C ASN A 91 -1.70 10.61 -4.13
N GLY A 92 -1.51 9.34 -3.72
CA GLY A 92 -0.36 8.53 -4.11
C GLY A 92 0.97 8.90 -3.46
N CYS A 93 1.00 9.87 -2.55
CA CYS A 93 2.22 10.36 -1.90
C CYS A 93 2.29 9.98 -0.41
N PRO A 94 3.48 9.72 0.16
CA PRO A 94 3.62 9.46 1.58
C PRO A 94 3.04 10.58 2.44
N TYR A 95 2.29 10.21 3.47
CA TYR A 95 1.74 11.16 4.43
C TYR A 95 2.86 11.82 5.23
N THR A 96 2.94 13.16 5.22
CA THR A 96 4.11 13.87 5.78
C THR A 96 4.09 13.96 7.30
N ASP A 97 2.90 13.95 7.92
CA ASP A 97 2.76 14.16 9.35
C ASP A 97 3.07 12.88 10.15
N ASP A 98 3.25 11.75 9.46
CA ASP A 98 3.78 10.52 10.06
C ASP A 98 5.28 10.61 10.40
N ARG A 99 5.94 11.73 10.09
CA ARG A 99 7.40 11.95 10.20
C ARG A 99 8.22 11.06 9.26
N TYR A 100 7.75 10.90 8.01
CA TYR A 100 8.41 10.13 6.95
C TYR A 100 8.59 8.65 7.29
N LEU A 101 7.64 8.09 8.03
CA LEU A 101 7.62 6.67 8.37
C LEU A 101 7.15 5.81 7.20
N THR A 102 6.31 6.37 6.32
CA THR A 102 5.88 5.75 5.07
C THR A 102 6.80 6.14 3.92
N LYS A 103 7.15 5.18 3.07
CA LYS A 103 7.99 5.37 1.88
C LYS A 103 7.46 4.58 0.70
N LEU A 104 7.40 5.22 -0.46
CA LEU A 104 7.17 4.52 -1.73
C LEU A 104 8.41 3.71 -2.09
N VAL A 105 8.19 2.48 -2.58
CA VAL A 105 9.24 1.62 -3.11
C VAL A 105 9.08 1.54 -4.63
N PRO A 106 10.05 2.03 -5.41
CA PRO A 106 9.94 2.04 -6.87
C PRO A 106 9.79 0.62 -7.45
N VAL A 107 8.85 0.45 -8.38
CA VAL A 107 8.75 -0.75 -9.21
C VAL A 107 9.09 -0.36 -10.64
N ASN A 108 10.21 -0.86 -11.14
CA ASN A 108 10.70 -0.56 -12.48
C ASN A 108 11.17 -1.85 -13.19
N GLY A 109 11.76 -1.72 -14.38
CA GLY A 109 12.24 -2.86 -15.16
C GLY A 109 13.31 -3.73 -14.48
N THR A 110 13.96 -3.24 -13.41
CA THR A 110 14.94 -4.02 -12.63
C THR A 110 14.31 -4.88 -11.53
N SER A 111 13.00 -4.77 -11.32
CA SER A 111 12.26 -5.54 -10.30
C SER A 111 12.13 -7.04 -10.63
N GLY A 112 12.36 -7.43 -11.88
CA GLY A 112 12.16 -8.81 -12.35
C GLY A 112 10.70 -9.21 -12.55
N LEU A 113 9.74 -8.29 -12.31
CA LEU A 113 8.32 -8.52 -12.52
C LEU A 113 7.93 -8.35 -13.99
N ALA A 114 7.01 -9.20 -14.45
CA ALA A 114 6.28 -8.94 -15.69
C ALA A 114 5.32 -7.76 -15.47
N TYR A 115 5.22 -6.85 -16.43
CA TYR A 115 4.38 -5.64 -16.35
C TYR A 115 4.58 -4.82 -15.07
N PRO A 116 5.77 -4.22 -14.83
CA PRO A 116 6.07 -3.46 -13.61
C PRO A 116 5.03 -2.38 -13.24
N THR A 117 4.36 -1.78 -14.24
CA THR A 117 3.31 -0.77 -14.06
C THR A 117 2.05 -1.29 -13.39
N HIS A 118 1.88 -2.61 -13.27
CA HIS A 118 0.74 -3.24 -12.59
C HIS A 118 0.91 -3.34 -11.08
N TYR A 119 2.08 -2.94 -10.56
CA TYR A 119 2.46 -3.11 -9.16
C TYR A 119 2.77 -1.76 -8.53
N ARG A 120 2.32 -1.57 -7.29
CA ARG A 120 2.71 -0.47 -6.43
C ARG A 120 3.16 -1.01 -5.09
N ARG A 121 4.32 -0.55 -4.63
CA ARG A 121 4.95 -0.98 -3.39
C ARG A 121 5.18 0.21 -2.48
N PHE A 122 4.95 0.02 -1.20
CA PHE A 122 5.34 0.98 -0.17
C PHE A 122 5.61 0.25 1.14
N VAL A 123 6.39 0.88 1.99
CA VAL A 123 6.69 0.38 3.32
C VAL A 123 6.33 1.46 4.33
N PHE A 124 5.72 1.05 5.43
CA PHE A 124 5.54 1.93 6.60
C PHE A 124 6.09 1.24 7.84
N LYS A 125 6.32 2.02 8.89
CA LYS A 125 6.74 1.49 10.18
C LYS A 125 5.51 1.25 11.05
N MET A 126 5.42 0.05 11.62
CA MET A 126 4.29 -0.34 12.47
C MET A 126 4.06 0.67 13.60
N PHE A 127 2.80 0.99 13.82
CA PHE A 127 2.33 1.91 14.86
C PHE A 127 1.18 1.26 15.64
N THR A 128 0.55 2.02 16.52
CA THR A 128 -0.61 1.60 17.31
C THR A 128 -1.52 2.82 17.48
N PHE A 129 -2.83 2.62 17.43
CA PHE A 129 -3.76 3.68 17.81
C PHE A 129 -3.74 3.85 19.33
N VAL A 130 -3.95 5.09 19.76
CA VAL A 130 -3.93 5.47 21.16
C VAL A 130 -5.35 5.83 21.57
N ASP A 131 -5.78 5.36 22.74
CA ASP A 131 -6.98 5.89 23.37
C ASP A 131 -6.66 7.30 23.89
N GLU A 132 -7.30 8.31 23.35
CA GLU A 132 -7.08 9.72 23.74
C GLU A 132 -7.38 9.98 25.24
N THR A 133 -8.35 9.25 25.80
CA THR A 133 -8.78 9.39 27.20
C THR A 133 -7.79 8.72 28.15
N ALA A 134 -7.44 7.47 27.86
CA ALA A 134 -6.53 6.67 28.70
C ALA A 134 -5.05 6.95 28.41
N LYS A 135 -4.73 7.65 27.31
CA LYS A 135 -3.37 7.87 26.77
C LYS A 135 -2.56 6.57 26.67
N ALA A 136 -3.25 5.47 26.42
CA ALA A 136 -2.67 4.13 26.39
C ALA A 136 -2.80 3.55 24.98
N PRO A 137 -1.78 2.81 24.48
CA PRO A 137 -1.90 2.04 23.26
C PRO A 137 -3.06 1.06 23.41
N LEU A 138 -3.99 1.13 22.49
CA LEU A 138 -5.00 0.10 22.35
C LEU A 138 -4.26 -1.14 21.80
N HIS A 139 -4.41 -2.30 22.44
CA HIS A 139 -3.85 -3.56 21.94
C HIS A 139 -4.63 -3.95 20.69
N GLU A 140 -4.32 -3.28 19.58
CA GLU A 140 -5.19 -3.24 18.42
C GLU A 140 -4.61 -3.96 17.22
N THR A 141 -5.56 -4.57 16.53
CA THR A 141 -5.47 -5.07 15.18
C THR A 141 -5.48 -3.89 14.23
N ILE A 142 -4.59 -3.95 13.24
CA ILE A 142 -4.46 -2.97 12.17
C ILE A 142 -4.82 -3.66 10.86
N TYR A 143 -5.68 -3.00 10.09
CA TYR A 143 -5.98 -3.36 8.72
C TYR A 143 -5.48 -2.25 7.81
N ILE A 144 -4.84 -2.60 6.71
CA ILE A 144 -4.36 -1.65 5.70
C ILE A 144 -5.36 -1.66 4.56
N HIS A 145 -5.77 -0.48 4.12
CA HIS A 145 -6.68 -0.29 3.00
C HIS A 145 -6.02 0.61 1.96
N CYS A 146 -6.30 0.36 0.69
CA CYS A 146 -5.89 1.23 -0.41
C CYS A 146 -7.04 1.43 -1.39
N SER A 147 -7.29 2.68 -1.76
CA SER A 147 -8.13 3.04 -2.90
C SER A 147 -7.28 3.02 -4.16
N THR A 148 -7.73 2.26 -5.15
CA THR A 148 -6.96 1.95 -6.36
C THR A 148 -7.72 2.35 -7.62
N ALA A 149 -6.99 2.72 -8.65
CA ALA A 149 -7.50 3.07 -9.96
C ALA A 149 -6.52 2.61 -11.05
N VAL A 150 -6.98 2.64 -12.31
CA VAL A 150 -6.11 2.44 -13.48
C VAL A 150 -6.04 3.72 -14.27
N CYS A 151 -4.81 4.07 -14.64
CA CYS A 151 -4.49 5.20 -15.49
C CYS A 151 -3.90 4.69 -16.81
N LEU A 152 -4.27 5.33 -17.91
CA LEU A 152 -3.66 5.15 -19.23
C LEU A 152 -2.77 6.39 -19.48
N PRO A 153 -1.44 6.25 -19.47
CA PRO A 153 -0.55 7.38 -19.63
C PRO A 153 -0.72 7.98 -21.03
N SER A 154 -0.74 9.31 -21.10
CA SER A 154 -0.82 10.06 -22.34
C SER A 154 0.35 11.04 -22.44
N ALA A 155 0.53 11.69 -23.59
CA ALA A 155 1.56 12.71 -23.74
C ALA A 155 1.34 13.94 -22.83
N GLN A 156 0.11 14.14 -22.34
CA GLN A 156 -0.29 15.27 -21.51
C GLN A 156 -0.45 14.89 -20.03
N ASP A 157 -0.84 13.64 -19.75
CA ASP A 157 -1.14 13.16 -18.39
C ASP A 157 -0.21 12.01 -17.98
N SER A 158 0.49 12.23 -16.86
CA SER A 158 1.33 11.22 -16.23
C SER A 158 0.57 10.50 -15.12
N CYS A 159 0.68 9.18 -15.09
CA CYS A 159 0.12 8.35 -14.03
C CYS A 159 0.97 8.32 -12.74
N GLU A 160 2.09 9.05 -12.71
CA GLU A 160 2.99 9.10 -11.55
C GLU A 160 2.61 10.25 -10.61
N PRO A 161 2.51 10.01 -9.29
CA PRO A 161 2.09 11.01 -8.34
C PRO A 161 3.15 12.12 -8.17
N GLN A 162 2.71 13.38 -8.09
CA GLN A 162 3.58 14.54 -7.94
C GLN A 162 3.79 14.93 -6.47
N CYS A 163 4.67 14.22 -5.76
CA CYS A 163 4.82 14.37 -4.30
C CYS A 163 5.66 15.58 -3.82
N PHE A 164 6.24 16.37 -4.74
CA PHE A 164 7.19 17.44 -4.39
C PHE A 164 6.83 18.83 -4.94
N ARG A 165 5.66 19.00 -5.56
CA ARG A 165 5.19 20.33 -5.97
C ARG A 165 4.41 20.96 -4.82
N ARG A 166 4.90 22.11 -4.33
CA ARG A 166 4.11 23.02 -3.46
C ARG A 166 2.76 23.26 -4.15
N ARG A 167 1.70 22.85 -3.47
CA ARG A 167 0.30 22.94 -3.87
C ARG A 167 -0.02 24.35 -4.40
N ARG A 168 -0.37 24.47 -5.68
CA ARG A 168 -1.67 25.06 -5.99
C ARG A 168 -2.65 23.93 -5.80
N GLU A 169 -3.66 24.12 -4.98
CA GLU A 169 -4.80 23.21 -4.87
C GLU A 169 -5.55 23.25 -6.19
N ALA A 170 -5.06 22.52 -7.18
CA ALA A 170 -5.92 21.99 -8.20
C ALA A 170 -6.47 20.69 -7.59
N ALA A 171 -7.64 20.77 -6.99
CA ALA A 171 -8.51 19.61 -6.98
C ALA A 171 -8.78 19.29 -8.46
N SER A 172 -7.99 18.39 -9.02
CA SER A 172 -8.43 17.68 -10.22
C SER A 172 -9.56 16.78 -9.75
N GLU A 173 -10.79 17.31 -9.80
CA GLU A 173 -11.97 16.46 -9.91
C GLU A 173 -11.85 15.71 -11.23
N GLU A 174 -11.08 14.62 -11.21
CA GLU A 174 -11.10 13.65 -12.28
C GLU A 174 -12.44 12.91 -12.17
N GLY A 175 -13.18 12.90 -13.28
CA GLY A 175 -14.45 12.18 -13.42
C GLY A 175 -14.33 10.70 -13.05
N PRO A 176 -15.42 9.92 -13.12
CA PRO A 176 -15.57 8.66 -12.40
C PRO A 176 -14.59 7.58 -12.91
N SER A 177 -13.34 7.63 -12.46
CA SER A 177 -12.45 6.50 -12.49
C SER A 177 -13.04 5.49 -11.52
N ARG A 178 -13.28 4.27 -12.00
CA ARG A 178 -13.83 3.18 -11.18
C ARG A 178 -12.81 2.83 -10.10
N THR A 179 -12.88 3.53 -8.97
CA THR A 179 -12.03 3.29 -7.81
C THR A 179 -12.48 2.02 -7.11
N SER A 180 -11.54 1.15 -6.75
CA SER A 180 -11.79 -0.02 -5.91
C SER A 180 -10.95 0.04 -4.65
N VAL A 181 -11.55 -0.33 -3.51
CA VAL A 181 -10.84 -0.42 -2.23
C VAL A 181 -10.43 -1.86 -2.00
N VAL A 182 -9.15 -2.08 -1.71
CA VAL A 182 -8.58 -3.38 -1.33
C VAL A 182 -8.03 -3.30 0.09
N SER A 183 -8.08 -4.42 0.82
CA SER A 183 -7.70 -4.50 2.23
C SER A 183 -6.72 -5.64 2.48
N SER A 184 -5.83 -5.47 3.45
CA SER A 184 -5.00 -6.55 4.00
C SER A 184 -5.81 -7.47 4.91
N GLY A 185 -5.23 -8.62 5.25
CA GLY A 185 -5.61 -9.34 6.46
C GLY A 185 -5.16 -8.62 7.74
N GLU A 186 -5.48 -9.20 8.88
CA GLU A 186 -5.25 -8.63 10.22
C GLU A 186 -3.77 -8.55 10.60
N VAL A 187 -3.30 -7.37 11.00
CA VAL A 187 -1.95 -7.15 11.53
C VAL A 187 -2.02 -6.80 13.02
N ILE A 188 -1.46 -7.63 13.89
CA ILE A 188 -1.49 -7.41 15.34
C ILE A 188 -0.23 -6.67 15.78
N PHE A 189 -0.43 -5.55 16.49
CA PHE A 189 0.63 -4.92 17.25
C PHE A 189 0.90 -5.67 18.56
N THR A 190 2.15 -6.07 18.80
CA THR A 190 2.59 -6.60 20.09
C THR A 190 3.66 -5.71 20.71
N ARG A 191 3.56 -5.48 22.02
CA ARG A 191 4.61 -4.82 22.79
C ARG A 191 5.74 -5.82 23.02
N VAL A 192 6.98 -5.39 22.80
CA VAL A 192 8.16 -6.15 23.23
C VAL A 192 8.13 -6.21 24.76
N ARG A 193 8.25 -7.40 25.33
CA ARG A 193 8.36 -7.60 26.78
C ARG A 193 9.72 -7.15 27.30
#